data_AF-A0AAV6YMB3-F1
#
_entry.id   AF-A0AAV6YMB3-F1
#
_cell.length_a   1.000
_cell.length_b   1.000
_cell.length_c   1.000
_cell.angle_alpha   90.00
_cell.angle_beta   90.00
_cell.angle_gamma   90.00
#
_symmetry.space_group_name_H-M   'P 1'
#
loop_
_entity.id
_entity.type
_entity.pdbx_description
1 polymer ?
#
loop_
_entity_poly.entity_id
_entity_poly.type
_entity_poly.pdbx_seq_one_letter_code
_entity_poly.pdbx_strand_id
1 'polypeptide(L)'
;MLRQFAVRWEEQSGALEVESVDYMDDGSPIKLKVTIQKDEGSAVFDFSGSGYEVFGNCNAPRAITLSALIYCLRCMVGQDIPLNQVRS
;
A
#
# COMPACT_ATOMS: atom_id res chain seq x y z
N MET A 1 9.96 11.24 -6.87
CA MET A 1 8.60 10.73 -7.10
C MET A 1 7.78 10.75 -5.81
N LEU A 2 8.06 9.87 -4.84
CA LEU A 2 7.32 9.83 -3.57
C LEU A 2 7.40 11.12 -2.75
N ARG A 3 8.55 11.80 -2.70
CA ARG A 3 8.70 13.08 -2.00
C ARG A 3 7.80 14.19 -2.57
N GLN A 4 7.68 14.30 -3.90
CA GLN A 4 6.79 15.29 -4.53
C GLN A 4 5.32 14.93 -4.35
N PHE A 5 4.98 13.64 -4.44
CA PHE A 5 3.63 13.15 -4.11
C PHE A 5 3.27 13.46 -2.65
N ALA A 6 4.18 13.20 -1.72
CA ALA A 6 3.99 13.44 -0.29
C ALA A 6 3.80 14.93 0.05
N VAL A 7 4.51 15.83 -0.62
CA VAL A 7 4.32 17.28 -0.47
C VAL A 7 2.92 17.68 -0.94
N ARG A 8 2.55 17.27 -2.17
CA ARG A 8 1.20 17.54 -2.71
C ARG A 8 0.07 16.94 -1.87
N TRP A 9 0.28 15.74 -1.34
CA TRP A 9 -0.71 15.04 -0.52
C TRP A 9 -0.90 15.72 0.83
N GLU A 10 0.16 16.19 1.49
CA GLU A 10 0.02 16.96 2.75
C GLU A 10 -0.63 18.32 2.53
N GLU A 11 -0.29 19.02 1.44
CA GLU A 11 -0.94 20.29 1.10
C GLU A 11 -2.46 20.13 0.90
N GLN A 12 -2.92 18.96 0.44
CA GLN A 12 -4.34 18.68 0.19
C GLN A 12 -5.07 18.01 1.36
N SER A 13 -4.42 17.09 2.07
CA SER A 13 -5.06 16.26 3.10
C SER A 13 -4.65 16.60 4.54
N GLY A 14 -3.53 17.31 4.71
CA GLY A 14 -2.92 17.58 6.02
C GLY A 14 -2.39 16.34 6.75
N ALA A 15 -2.46 15.14 6.15
CA ALA A 15 -2.16 13.88 6.82
C ALA A 15 -1.04 13.10 6.11
N LEU A 16 -0.03 12.73 6.89
CA LEU A 16 1.04 11.79 6.49
C LEU A 16 0.66 10.33 6.75
N GLU A 17 -0.52 10.11 7.31
CA GLU A 17 -1.02 8.82 7.71
C GLU A 17 -2.47 8.69 7.24
N VAL A 18 -2.77 7.57 6.59
CA VAL A 18 -4.13 7.21 6.17
C VAL A 18 -4.39 5.75 6.49
N GLU A 19 -5.63 5.41 6.84
CA GLU A 19 -6.04 4.04 7.05
C GLU A 19 -7.37 3.73 6.36
N SER A 20 -7.55 2.48 5.96
CA SER A 20 -8.81 1.98 5.41
C SER A 20 -9.00 0.51 5.80
N VAL A 21 -10.26 0.09 5.87
CA VAL A 21 -10.67 -1.30 6.09
C VAL A 21 -11.74 -1.65 5.05
N ASP A 22 -11.54 -2.79 4.39
CA ASP A 22 -12.54 -3.42 3.53
C ASP A 22 -12.82 -4.85 4.02
N TYR A 23 -13.85 -5.49 3.48
CA TYR A 23 -14.27 -6.82 3.91
C TYR A 23 -14.43 -7.77 2.73
N MET A 24 -13.97 -9.00 2.93
CA MET A 24 -14.24 -10.09 2.00
C MET A 24 -15.69 -10.56 2.11
N ASP A 25 -16.14 -11.39 1.16
CA ASP A 25 -17.49 -11.96 1.15
C ASP A 25 -17.80 -12.80 2.41
N ASP A 26 -16.78 -13.36 3.05
CA ASP A 26 -16.89 -14.11 4.30
C ASP A 26 -16.85 -13.21 5.56
N GLY A 27 -16.74 -11.88 5.39
CA GLY A 27 -16.65 -10.90 6.45
C GLY A 27 -15.25 -10.71 7.04
N SER A 28 -14.22 -11.38 6.52
CA SER A 28 -12.85 -11.19 6.97
C SER A 28 -12.35 -9.79 6.62
N PRO A 29 -11.74 -9.04 7.56
CA PRO A 29 -11.28 -7.69 7.29
C PRO A 29 -9.97 -7.68 6.50
N ILE A 30 -9.82 -6.73 5.59
CA ILE A 30 -8.56 -6.34 4.97
C ILE A 30 -8.28 -4.90 5.42
N LYS A 31 -7.35 -4.74 6.36
CA LYS A 31 -6.96 -3.44 6.90
C LYS A 31 -5.64 -3.01 6.29
N LEU A 32 -5.56 -1.77 5.83
CA LEU A 32 -4.32 -1.14 5.39
C LEU A 32 -4.16 0.22 6.05
N LYS A 33 -3.06 0.38 6.76
CA LYS A 33 -2.54 1.67 7.23
C LYS A 33 -1.32 2.04 6.41
N VAL A 34 -1.28 3.27 5.89
CA VAL A 34 -0.15 3.80 5.14
C VAL A 34 0.41 5.02 5.84
N THR A 35 1.69 4.98 6.14
CA THR A 35 2.43 6.11 6.72
C THR A 35 3.52 6.55 5.76
N ILE A 36 3.49 7.83 5.37
CA ILE A 36 4.42 8.42 4.41
C ILE A 36 5.60 9.04 5.16
N GLN A 37 6.82 8.58 4.87
CA GLN A 37 8.06 9.11 5.43
C GLN A 37 8.71 10.07 4.44
N LYS A 38 8.43 11.37 4.64
CA LYS A 38 8.85 12.43 3.70
C LYS A 38 10.35 12.58 3.53
N ASP A 39 11.07 12.54 4.64
CA ASP A 39 12.51 12.81 4.66
C ASP A 39 13.29 11.71 3.93
N GLU A 40 12.80 10.48 4.05
CA GLU A 40 13.36 9.29 3.38
C GLU A 40 12.83 9.11 1.95
N GLY A 41 11.72 9.76 1.61
CA GLY A 41 10.99 9.50 0.36
C GLY A 41 10.44 8.07 0.29
N SER A 42 10.09 7.50 1.44
CA SER A 42 9.60 6.13 1.59
C SER A 42 8.16 6.12 2.15
N ALA A 43 7.53 4.94 2.18
CA ALA A 43 6.23 4.75 2.82
C ALA A 43 6.16 3.37 3.45
N VAL A 44 5.51 3.28 4.61
CA VAL A 44 5.24 2.03 5.33
C VAL A 44 3.80 1.63 5.05
N PHE A 45 3.61 0.40 4.57
CA PHE A 45 2.31 -0.22 4.33
C PHE A 45 2.12 -1.31 5.38
N ASP A 46 1.21 -1.09 6.32
CA ASP A 46 0.92 -1.99 7.44
C ASP A 46 -0.45 -2.64 7.27
N PHE A 47 -0.45 -3.97 7.15
CA PHE A 47 -1.66 -4.79 7.03
C PHE A 47 -2.13 -5.39 8.37
N SER A 48 -1.50 -4.99 9.48
CA SER A 48 -1.90 -5.43 10.82
C SER A 48 -3.38 -5.14 11.09
N GLY A 49 -4.07 -6.13 11.65
CA GLY A 49 -5.52 -6.08 11.85
C GLY A 49 -6.34 -6.62 10.68
N SER A 50 -5.70 -7.06 9.59
CA SER A 50 -6.36 -7.92 8.59
C SER A 50 -6.68 -9.31 9.16
N GLY A 51 -7.62 -9.99 8.53
CA GLY A 51 -7.99 -11.36 8.84
C GLY A 51 -6.84 -12.35 8.66
N TYR A 52 -6.95 -13.50 9.31
CA TYR A 52 -5.98 -14.58 9.20
C TYR A 52 -6.02 -15.23 7.81
N GLU A 53 -4.95 -15.97 7.50
CA GLU A 53 -4.97 -16.86 6.35
C GLU A 53 -6.09 -17.90 6.48
N VAL A 54 -6.76 -18.16 5.36
CA VAL A 54 -7.87 -19.12 5.29
C VAL A 54 -7.38 -20.44 4.71
N PHE A 55 -8.03 -21.54 5.07
CA PHE A 55 -7.84 -22.82 4.39
C PHE A 55 -8.56 -22.80 3.04
N GLY A 56 -7.98 -22.10 2.08
CA GLY A 56 -8.56 -21.85 0.76
C GLY A 56 -7.59 -21.13 -0.19
N ASN A 57 -8.10 -20.74 -1.35
CA ASN A 57 -7.32 -20.10 -2.42
C ASN A 57 -7.37 -18.56 -2.38
N CYS A 58 -8.13 -17.97 -1.47
CA CYS A 58 -8.31 -16.52 -1.36
C CYS A 58 -7.21 -15.81 -0.56
N ASN A 59 -6.09 -16.49 -0.28
CA ASN A 59 -4.94 -15.89 0.39
C ASN A 59 -4.07 -15.10 -0.59
N ALA A 60 -3.46 -14.02 -0.12
CA ALA A 60 -2.49 -13.24 -0.89
C ALA A 60 -1.08 -13.39 -0.29
N PRO A 61 -0.20 -14.22 -0.87
CA PRO A 61 1.20 -14.28 -0.46
C PRO A 61 1.88 -12.92 -0.65
N ARG A 62 2.92 -12.66 0.14
CA ARG A 62 3.66 -11.37 0.16
C ARG A 62 4.02 -10.84 -1.23
N ALA A 63 4.44 -11.70 -2.15
CA ALA A 63 4.82 -11.30 -3.51
C ALA A 63 3.62 -10.74 -4.31
N ILE A 64 2.43 -11.31 -4.13
CA ILE A 64 1.19 -10.86 -4.78
C ILE A 64 0.75 -9.51 -4.19
N THR A 65 0.77 -9.38 -2.86
CA THR A 65 0.45 -8.12 -2.17
C THR A 65 1.35 -6.97 -2.63
N LEU A 66 2.65 -7.22 -2.74
CA LEU A 66 3.61 -6.23 -3.24
C LEU A 66 3.34 -5.83 -4.69
N SER A 67 3.03 -6.79 -5.56
CA SER A 67 2.72 -6.53 -6.96
C SER A 67 1.46 -5.67 -7.10
N ALA A 68 0.42 -5.96 -6.31
CA ALA A 68 -0.80 -5.18 -6.28
C ALA A 68 -0.55 -3.73 -5.79
N LEU A 69 0.24 -3.55 -4.72
CA LEU A 69 0.61 -2.22 -4.23
C LEU A 69 1.36 -1.40 -5.29
N ILE A 70 2.36 -2.01 -5.94
CA ILE A 70 3.14 -1.33 -7.00
C ILE A 70 2.23 -0.94 -8.16
N TYR A 71 1.30 -1.81 -8.55
CA TYR A 71 0.32 -1.52 -9.58
C TYR A 71 -0.56 -0.31 -9.20
N CYS A 72 -1.14 -0.30 -8.00
CA CYS A 72 -1.96 0.83 -7.51
C CYS A 72 -1.15 2.14 -7.47
N LEU A 73 0.09 2.10 -6.95
CA LEU A 73 0.97 3.27 -6.93
C LEU A 73 1.25 3.77 -8.36
N ARG A 74 1.47 2.87 -9.32
CA ARG A 74 1.68 3.24 -10.72
C ARG A 74 0.46 3.94 -11.31
N CYS A 75 -0.74 3.41 -11.04
CA CYS A 75 -2.00 4.04 -11.46
C CYS A 75 -2.19 5.44 -10.86
N MET A 76 -1.83 5.64 -9.57
CA MET A 76 -1.97 6.93 -8.89
C MET A 76 -0.96 7.98 -9.36
N VAL A 77 0.29 7.58 -9.67
CA VAL A 77 1.32 8.55 -10.06
C VAL A 77 1.31 8.84 -11.57
N GLY A 78 0.63 8.02 -12.38
CA GLY A 78 0.48 8.27 -13.82
C GLY A 78 1.81 8.27 -14.60
N GLN A 79 2.84 7.63 -14.05
CA GLN A 79 4.19 7.55 -14.62
C GLN A 79 4.70 6.10 -14.49
N ASP A 80 5.54 5.67 -15.43
CA ASP A 80 6.12 4.32 -15.46
C ASP A 80 7.03 4.08 -14.25
N ILE A 81 6.52 3.38 -13.22
CA ILE A 81 7.35 2.82 -12.15
C ILE A 81 8.09 1.60 -12.74
N PRO A 82 9.44 1.59 -12.78
CA PRO A 82 10.19 0.48 -13.34
C PRO A 82 9.92 -0.80 -12.55
N LEU A 83 9.52 -1.84 -13.28
CA LEU A 83 9.25 -3.20 -12.78
C LEU A 83 10.57 -3.93 -12.53
N ASN A 84 11.24 -3.68 -11.40
CA ASN A 84 12.04 -4.73 -10.76
C ASN A 84 12.45 -4.39 -9.32
N GLN A 85 12.29 -5.34 -8.41
CA GLN A 85 12.97 -5.35 -7.13
C GLN A 85 14.37 -5.95 -7.35
N VAL A 86 15.42 -5.13 -7.39
CA VAL A 86 16.79 -5.64 -7.25
C VAL A 86 16.97 -5.99 -5.78
N ARG A 87 17.02 -7.29 -5.47
CA ARG A 87 17.61 -7.79 -4.22
C ARG A 87 19.06 -7.31 -4.17
N SER A 88 19.40 -6.51 -3.16
CA SER A 88 20.78 -6.41 -2.65
C SER A 88 20.94 -7.38 -1.49
#